data_AF-A0A7S2TG81-F1
#
_entry.id   AF-A0A7S2TG81-F1
#
_cell.length_a   1.000
_cell.length_b   1.000
_cell.length_c   1.000
_cell.angle_alpha   90.00
_cell.angle_beta   90.00
_cell.angle_gamma   90.00
#
_symmetry.space_group_name_H-M   'P 1'
#
loop_
_entity.id
_entity.type
_entity.pdbx_description
1 polymer ?
#
loop_
_entity_poly.entity_id
_entity_poly.type
_entity_poly.pdbx_seq_one_letter_code
_entity_poly.pdbx_strand_id
1 'polypeptide(L)'
;WADAQGMHLVSDEIYGAGVFEPGVEHVGLGKVAAERGRRLGNRAHVVYALSKDFASSGLRVGTLYSENQPLLVAMNKLNDFCQISAHTQHALSSILSDEKWVVRHTCSSIP
;
A
#
# COMPACT_ATOMS: atom_id res chain seq x y z
N TRP A 1 16.31 12.48 -6.02
CA TRP A 1 16.68 13.56 -5.09
C TRP A 1 16.87 13.04 -3.66
N ALA A 2 15.83 12.50 -2.98
CA ALA A 2 15.94 12.02 -1.59
C ALA A 2 17.13 11.08 -1.35
N ASP A 3 17.33 10.11 -2.25
CA ASP A 3 18.46 9.17 -2.20
C ASP A 3 19.83 9.88 -2.29
N ALA A 4 19.95 10.89 -3.15
CA ALA A 4 21.17 11.71 -3.27
C ALA A 4 21.43 12.60 -2.05
N GLN A 5 20.42 12.84 -1.23
CA GLN A 5 20.53 13.58 0.04
C GLN A 5 20.65 12.63 1.24
N GLY A 6 20.72 11.31 1.02
CA GLY A 6 20.75 10.32 2.11
C GLY A 6 19.46 10.26 2.94
N MET A 7 18.35 10.79 2.42
CA MET A 7 17.08 10.88 3.15
C MET A 7 16.15 9.71 2.86
N HIS A 8 15.24 9.46 3.80
CA HIS A 8 14.12 8.56 3.60
C HIS A 8 13.06 9.19 2.71
N LEU A 9 12.44 8.38 1.87
CA LEU A 9 11.28 8.69 1.06
C LEU A 9 10.12 7.82 1.54
N VAL A 10 9.02 8.46 1.95
CA VAL A 10 7.76 7.80 2.28
C VAL A 10 6.75 8.17 1.19
N SER A 11 6.28 7.18 0.46
CA SER A 11 5.22 7.30 -0.54
C SER A 11 3.90 6.92 0.12
N ASP A 12 3.01 7.89 0.33
CA ASP A 12 1.62 7.61 0.75
C ASP A 12 0.80 7.32 -0.51
N GLU A 13 0.49 6.04 -0.70
CA GLU A 13 -0.21 5.54 -1.89
C GLU A 13 -1.65 5.17 -1.56
N ILE A 14 -2.28 5.80 -0.56
CA ILE A 14 -3.68 5.51 -0.14
C ILE A 14 -4.74 5.58 -1.26
N TYR A 15 -4.42 6.22 -2.39
CA TYR A 15 -5.25 6.28 -3.60
C TYR A 15 -4.66 5.47 -4.77
N GLY A 16 -3.78 4.50 -4.49
CA GLY A 16 -3.02 3.76 -5.50
C GLY A 16 -3.90 2.94 -6.45
N ALA A 17 -5.11 2.57 -6.04
CA ALA A 17 -6.11 1.93 -6.88
C ALA A 17 -7.26 2.88 -7.31
N GLY A 18 -7.18 4.17 -6.97
CA GLY A 18 -8.20 5.19 -7.26
C GLY A 18 -7.95 5.99 -8.53
N VAL A 19 -7.39 5.37 -9.59
CA VAL A 19 -7.17 6.03 -10.88
C VAL A 19 -8.31 5.71 -11.84
N PHE A 20 -9.11 6.72 -12.17
CA PHE A 20 -10.32 6.56 -12.99
C PHE A 20 -10.17 7.05 -14.44
N GLU A 21 -9.06 7.71 -14.76
CA GLU A 21 -8.82 8.23 -16.11
C GLU A 21 -8.42 7.07 -17.05
N PRO A 22 -9.18 6.83 -18.14
CA PRO A 22 -8.85 5.76 -19.07
C PRO A 22 -7.45 5.93 -19.67
N GLY A 23 -6.67 4.85 -19.65
CA GLY A 23 -5.29 4.84 -20.18
C GLY A 23 -4.23 5.45 -19.26
N VAL A 24 -4.62 5.94 -18.08
CA VAL A 24 -3.67 6.38 -17.05
C VAL A 24 -3.54 5.28 -16.00
N GLU A 25 -2.30 4.91 -15.69
CA GLU A 25 -1.98 3.99 -14.60
C GLU A 25 -1.35 4.74 -13.44
N HIS A 26 -1.65 4.30 -12.21
CA HIS A 26 -0.90 4.75 -11.04
C HIS A 26 0.56 4.32 -11.15
N VAL A 27 1.49 5.28 -11.02
CA VAL A 27 2.93 5.03 -11.00
C VAL A 27 3.42 5.06 -9.55
N GLY A 28 3.24 3.94 -8.86
CA GLY A 28 3.70 3.77 -7.48
C GLY A 28 5.22 3.67 -7.37
N LEU A 29 5.73 3.88 -6.16
CA LEU A 29 7.16 3.86 -5.85
C LEU A 29 7.81 2.51 -6.20
N GLY A 30 7.07 1.40 -6.06
CA GLY A 30 7.52 0.07 -6.47
C GLY A 30 7.76 -0.04 -7.98
N LYS A 31 6.85 0.51 -8.81
CA LYS A 31 6.99 0.56 -10.28
C LYS A 31 8.22 1.40 -10.67
N VAL A 32 8.38 2.57 -10.05
CA VAL A 32 9.56 3.45 -10.28
C VAL A 32 10.87 2.74 -9.92
N ALA A 33 10.90 1.94 -8.86
CA ALA A 33 12.09 1.17 -8.49
C ALA A 33 12.39 0.08 -9.51
N ALA A 34 11.37 -0.68 -9.93
CA ALA A 34 11.50 -1.76 -10.92
C ALA A 34 11.98 -1.23 -12.28
N GLU A 35 11.41 -0.13 -12.78
CA GLU A 35 11.83 0.52 -14.04
C GLU A 35 13.28 1.01 -14.01
N ARG A 36 13.79 1.33 -12.81
CA ARG A 36 15.20 1.70 -12.59
C ARG A 36 16.11 0.48 -12.33
N GLY A 37 15.59 -0.74 -12.44
CA GLY A 37 16.33 -1.97 -12.20
C GLY A 37 16.83 -2.12 -10.76
N ARG A 38 16.11 -1.55 -9.77
CA ARG A 38 16.52 -1.58 -8.37
C ARG A 38 15.36 -1.96 -7.44
N ARG A 39 15.72 -2.41 -6.24
CA ARG A 39 14.79 -2.59 -5.13
C ARG A 39 14.48 -1.23 -4.47
N LEU A 40 13.47 -1.19 -3.59
CA LEU A 40 13.17 0.00 -2.78
C LEU A 40 14.35 0.41 -1.90
N GLY A 41 15.04 -0.59 -1.33
CA GLY A 41 16.12 -0.41 -0.39
C GLY A 41 15.65 0.10 0.97
N ASN A 42 16.61 0.42 1.84
CA ASN A 42 16.33 0.76 3.24
C ASN A 42 15.77 2.18 3.46
N ARG A 43 15.67 2.99 2.41
CA ARG A 43 15.26 4.41 2.53
C ARG A 43 14.01 4.75 1.73
N ALA A 44 13.36 3.78 1.10
CA ALA A 44 12.12 4.00 0.38
C ALA A 44 11.02 3.11 0.97
N HIS A 45 9.91 3.72 1.35
CA HIS A 45 8.82 3.08 2.07
C HIS A 45 7.49 3.45 1.43
N VAL A 46 6.55 2.52 1.40
CA VAL A 46 5.20 2.73 0.88
C VAL A 46 4.22 2.57 2.04
N VAL A 47 3.32 3.54 2.19
CA VAL A 47 2.18 3.47 3.11
C VAL A 47 0.93 3.32 2.25
N TYR A 48 0.07 2.36 2.62
CA TYR A 48 -1.19 2.11 1.92
C TYR A 48 -2.31 1.81 2.93
N ALA A 49 -3.56 2.12 2.59
CA ALA A 49 -4.71 1.79 3.42
C ALA A 49 -5.97 1.60 2.58
N LEU A 50 -6.88 0.74 3.05
CA LEU A 50 -8.14 0.43 2.34
C LEU A 50 -9.19 1.55 2.45
N SER A 51 -8.88 2.64 3.16
CA SER A 51 -9.86 3.65 3.56
C SER A 51 -10.48 4.42 2.38
N LYS A 52 -9.77 4.52 1.26
CA LYS A 52 -10.19 5.31 0.09
C LYS A 52 -10.60 4.40 -1.06
N ASP A 53 -9.71 3.52 -1.46
CA ASP A 53 -9.94 2.63 -2.61
C ASP A 53 -11.06 1.60 -2.38
N PHE A 54 -11.28 1.19 -1.13
CA PHE A 54 -12.33 0.23 -0.74
C PHE A 54 -13.43 0.87 0.11
N ALA A 55 -13.45 2.20 0.23
CA ALA A 55 -14.39 2.95 1.07
C ALA A 55 -14.52 2.43 2.52
N SER A 56 -13.50 1.75 3.03
CA SER A 56 -13.57 1.00 4.28
C SER A 56 -12.89 1.72 5.44
N SER A 57 -13.07 3.05 5.52
CA SER A 57 -12.37 3.89 6.50
C SER A 57 -12.62 3.46 7.95
N GLY A 58 -13.82 2.95 8.27
CA GLY A 58 -14.19 2.46 9.60
C GLY A 58 -13.47 1.18 10.04
N LEU A 59 -12.92 0.39 9.11
CA LEU A 59 -12.24 -0.89 9.43
C LEU A 59 -10.81 -0.71 9.95
N ARG A 60 -10.26 0.50 9.83
CA ARG A 60 -8.91 0.86 10.32
C ARG A 60 -7.77 -0.02 9.82
N VAL A 61 -7.81 -0.37 8.54
CA VAL A 61 -6.77 -1.18 7.90
C VAL A 61 -5.80 -0.31 7.11
N GLY A 62 -4.55 -0.29 7.60
CA GLY A 62 -3.40 0.34 6.97
C GLY A 62 -2.21 -0.62 6.97
N THR A 63 -1.29 -0.38 6.06
CA THR A 63 -0.10 -1.22 5.84
C THR A 63 1.10 -0.32 5.57
N LEU A 64 2.26 -0.75 6.07
CA LEU A 64 3.55 -0.20 5.72
C LEU A 64 4.32 -1.29 4.97
N TYR A 65 4.76 -0.97 3.76
CA TYR A 65 5.72 -1.78 3.02
C TYR A 65 7.09 -1.08 3.04
N SER A 66 8.12 -1.83 3.44
CA SER A 66 9.48 -1.33 3.61
C SER A 66 10.46 -2.49 3.55
N GLU A 67 11.64 -2.29 2.96
CA GLU A 67 12.75 -3.25 3.03
C GLU A 67 13.70 -2.98 4.20
N ASN A 68 13.48 -1.89 4.94
CA ASN A 68 14.28 -1.53 6.12
C ASN A 68 13.89 -2.39 7.33
N GLN A 69 14.72 -3.40 7.62
CA GLN A 69 14.46 -4.35 8.70
C GLN A 69 14.36 -3.70 10.11
N PRO A 70 15.28 -2.78 10.52
CA PRO A 70 15.12 -2.05 11.78
C PRO A 70 13.79 -1.32 11.91
N LEU A 71 13.33 -0.67 10.84
CA LEU A 71 12.02 0.01 10.81
C LEU A 71 10.88 -0.99 10.97
N LEU A 72 10.91 -2.13 10.27
CA LEU A 72 9.88 -3.16 10.40
C LEU A 72 9.79 -3.72 11.82
N VAL A 73 10.94 -3.94 12.48
CA VAL A 73 10.96 -4.41 13.88
C VAL A 73 10.33 -3.37 14.82
N ALA A 74 10.63 -2.09 14.63
CA ALA A 74 10.03 -1.01 15.43
C ALA A 74 8.52 -0.92 15.20
N MET A 75 8.08 -1.00 13.94
CA MET A 75 6.66 -0.96 13.57
C MET A 75 5.89 -2.16 14.09
N ASN A 76 6.49 -3.35 14.11
CA ASN A 76 5.86 -4.54 14.69
C ASN A 76 5.58 -4.38 16.19
N LYS A 77 6.50 -3.76 16.95
CA LYS A 77 6.28 -3.45 18.37
C LYS A 77 5.21 -2.38 18.58
N LEU A 78 5.10 -1.41 17.68
CA LEU A 78 4.01 -0.41 17.72
C LEU A 78 2.66 -1.07 17.42
N ASN A 79 2.63 -2.08 16.56
CA ASN A 79 1.43 -2.80 16.19
C ASN A 79 0.75 -3.49 17.38
N ASP A 80 1.48 -3.80 18.46
CA ASP A 80 0.90 -4.33 19.71
C ASP A 80 -0.22 -3.42 20.25
N PHE A 81 -0.16 -2.09 20.01
CA PHE A 81 -1.15 -1.11 20.46
C PHE A 81 -2.19 -0.73 19.40
N CYS A 82 -1.92 -0.98 18.11
CA CYS A 82 -2.74 -0.48 17.01
C CYS A 82 -3.10 -1.54 15.95
N GLN A 83 -2.92 -2.83 16.27
CA GLN A 83 -3.23 -3.93 15.37
C GLN A 83 -4.71 -3.95 14.94
N ILE A 84 -4.90 -4.43 13.73
CA ILE A 84 -6.22 -4.71 13.17
C ILE A 84 -6.81 -5.94 13.88
N SER A 85 -8.11 -5.94 14.17
CA SER A 85 -8.77 -7.09 14.80
C SER A 85 -8.64 -8.37 13.96
N ALA A 86 -8.50 -9.53 14.60
CA ALA A 86 -8.40 -10.81 13.89
C ALA A 86 -9.62 -11.08 12.98
N HIS A 87 -10.83 -10.67 13.41
CA HIS A 87 -12.04 -10.78 12.58
C HIS A 87 -11.94 -9.92 11.31
N THR A 88 -11.47 -8.68 11.43
CA THR A 88 -11.25 -7.80 10.28
C THR A 88 -10.19 -8.38 9.35
N GLN A 89 -9.09 -8.93 9.89
CA GLN A 89 -8.05 -9.59 9.09
C GLN A 89 -8.62 -10.78 8.30
N HIS A 90 -9.42 -11.63 8.93
CA HIS A 90 -10.03 -12.80 8.28
C HIS A 90 -11.09 -12.42 7.22
N ALA A 91 -11.93 -11.43 7.53
CA ALA A 91 -12.91 -10.92 6.57
C ALA A 91 -12.20 -10.33 5.33
N LEU A 92 -11.16 -9.53 5.55
CA LEU A 92 -10.38 -8.95 4.46
C LEU A 92 -9.59 -9.98 3.67
N SER A 93 -9.02 -11.00 4.32
CA SER A 93 -8.32 -12.06 3.59
C SER A 93 -9.28 -12.77 2.63
N SER A 94 -10.53 -12.97 3.04
CA SER A 94 -11.56 -13.59 2.19
C SER A 94 -11.94 -12.70 1.00
N ILE A 95 -12.12 -11.40 1.23
CA ILE A 95 -12.46 -10.42 0.17
C ILE A 95 -11.31 -10.25 -0.82
N LEU A 96 -10.09 -10.05 -0.31
CA LEU A 96 -8.91 -9.76 -1.14
C LEU A 96 -8.39 -11.00 -1.89
N SER A 97 -8.76 -12.21 -1.47
CA SER A 97 -8.43 -13.44 -2.21
C SER A 97 -9.32 -13.65 -3.44
N ASP A 98 -10.47 -12.95 -3.55
CA ASP A 98 -11.27 -12.94 -4.77
C ASP A 98 -10.69 -11.94 -5.77
N GLU A 99 -9.66 -12.36 -6.50
CA GLU A 99 -8.98 -11.54 -7.50
C GLU A 99 -9.93 -10.97 -8.56
N LYS A 100 -10.98 -11.72 -8.94
CA LYS A 100 -11.97 -11.25 -9.92
C LYS A 100 -12.79 -10.11 -9.37
N TRP A 101 -13.19 -10.20 -8.10
CA TRP A 101 -13.87 -9.11 -7.41
C TRP A 101 -12.96 -7.89 -7.26
N VAL A 102 -11.71 -8.08 -6.82
CA VAL A 102 -10.74 -7.00 -6.64
C VAL A 102 -10.51 -6.24 -7.95
N VAL A 103 -10.17 -6.95 -9.04
CA VAL A 103 -9.94 -6.32 -10.35
C VAL A 103 -11.19 -5.61 -10.84
N ARG A 104 -12.38 -6.20 -10.67
CA ARG A 104 -13.64 -5.51 -11.03
C ARG A 104 -13.83 -4.23 -10.20
N HIS A 105 -13.53 -4.26 -8.90
CA HIS A 105 -13.72 -3.12 -8.01
C HIS A 105 -12.71 -1.99 -8.27
N THR A 106 -11.44 -2.31 -8.56
CA THR A 106 -10.36 -1.33 -8.73
C THR A 106 -10.10 -0.91 -10.17
N CYS A 107 -10.37 -1.77 -11.16
CA CYS A 107 -10.09 -1.51 -12.57
C CYS A 107 -11.33 -1.28 -13.43
N SER A 108 -12.54 -1.24 -12.86
CA SER A 108 -13.74 -0.91 -13.64
C SER A 108 -13.67 0.56 -14.07
N SER A 109 -13.24 0.76 -15.32
CA SER A 109 -13.74 1.84 -16.16
C SER A 109 -15.26 1.90 -15.99
N ILE A 110 -15.73 2.98 -15.35
CA ILE A 110 -17.14 3.31 -15.24
C ILE A 110 -17.72 3.27 -16.66
N PRO A 111 -18.81 2.53 -16.93
CA PRO A 111 -19.47 2.61 -18.23
C PRO A 111 -20.03 4.02 -18.50
#